data_AF-A0A7R9N4H8-F1
#
_entry.id   AF-A0A7R9N4H8-F1
#
_cell.length_a   1.000
_cell.length_b   1.000
_cell.length_c   1.000
_cell.angle_alpha   90.00
_cell.angle_beta   90.00
_cell.angle_gamma   90.00
#
_symmetry.space_group_name_H-M   'P 1'
#
loop_
_entity.id
_entity.type
_entity.pdbx_description
1 polymer ?
#
loop_
_entity_poly.entity_id
_entity_poly.type
_entity_poly.pdbx_seq_one_letter_code
_entity_poly.pdbx_strand_id
1 'polypeptide(L)'
;MQSKRNWKEYNEKLVRRGELYISLDFLENWDEELNRMNEGKVGRPFRFPRTFMCFLAFLHVAFLPLRQMEGFLRKLSEYIPELKVADYSTVCKRLRKLDFELSSNLGEDLVVAIDSSGMKITNRGEWIRHKWKTRKGWIKAHIAIDVKTRKLLALKITDERTGDGKMLKPLVKQIKGRGGEISRVYGDGGYDSRENFNYLAENNVEPVIKIRSNSSTKSRGSPSRAKRVREPKRVRS
;
A
#
# COMPACT_ATOMS: atom_id res chain seq x y z
N MET A 1 -10.33 4.28 -31.37
CA MET A 1 -11.03 3.03 -31.02
C MET A 1 -11.44 3.07 -29.55
N GLN A 2 -12.72 3.23 -29.25
CA GLN A 2 -13.23 3.11 -27.88
C GLN A 2 -13.17 1.62 -27.48
N SER A 3 -12.26 1.28 -26.57
CA SER A 3 -12.21 -0.04 -25.94
C SER A 3 -13.56 -0.30 -25.24
N LYS A 4 -14.38 -1.18 -25.82
CA LYS A 4 -15.65 -1.64 -25.21
C LYS A 4 -15.27 -2.35 -23.91
N ARG A 5 -15.49 -1.67 -22.77
CA ARG A 5 -15.06 -2.13 -21.46
C ARG A 5 -15.77 -3.46 -21.15
N ASN A 6 -15.01 -4.53 -20.96
CA ASN A 6 -15.57 -5.84 -20.61
C ASN A 6 -16.06 -5.82 -19.15
N TRP A 7 -17.35 -5.49 -18.98
CA TRP A 7 -17.98 -5.37 -17.66
C TRP A 7 -18.02 -6.68 -16.89
N LYS A 8 -18.15 -7.82 -17.58
CA LYS A 8 -18.17 -9.15 -16.95
C LYS A 8 -16.82 -9.45 -16.28
N GLU A 9 -15.74 -9.25 -17.02
CA GLU A 9 -14.39 -9.44 -16.49
C GLU A 9 -14.04 -8.43 -15.38
N TYR A 10 -14.48 -7.17 -15.52
CA TYR A 10 -14.29 -6.17 -14.48
C TYR A 10 -15.05 -6.53 -13.20
N ASN A 11 -16.30 -7.00 -13.32
CA ASN A 11 -17.10 -7.42 -12.17
C ASN A 11 -16.48 -8.61 -11.46
N GLU A 12 -16.02 -9.61 -12.21
CA GLU A 12 -15.29 -10.76 -11.67
C GLU A 12 -14.03 -10.32 -10.89
N LYS A 13 -13.28 -9.34 -11.42
CA LYS A 13 -12.15 -8.74 -10.72
C LYS A 13 -12.56 -8.02 -9.42
N LEU A 14 -13.77 -7.48 -9.32
CA LEU A 14 -14.27 -6.88 -8.07
C LEU A 14 -14.68 -7.93 -7.05
N VAL A 15 -15.31 -9.02 -7.49
CA VAL A 15 -15.68 -10.16 -6.63
C VAL A 15 -14.43 -10.80 -6.03
N ARG A 16 -13.43 -11.12 -6.88
CA ARG A 16 -12.14 -11.69 -6.43
C ARG A 16 -11.36 -10.81 -5.46
N ARG A 17 -11.56 -9.49 -5.50
CA ARG A 17 -10.96 -8.60 -4.48
C ARG A 17 -11.57 -8.84 -3.10
N GLY A 18 -12.86 -9.17 -3.04
CA GLY A 18 -13.55 -9.54 -1.81
C GLY A 18 -12.98 -10.82 -1.20
N GLU A 19 -12.71 -11.83 -2.03
CA GLU A 19 -12.09 -13.09 -1.61
C GLU A 19 -10.71 -12.87 -0.99
N LEU A 20 -9.90 -11.97 -1.57
CA LEU A 20 -8.56 -11.67 -1.08
C LEU A 20 -8.53 -11.01 0.30
N TYR A 21 -9.62 -10.36 0.73
CA TYR A 21 -9.67 -9.69 2.04
C TYR A 21 -9.82 -10.66 3.21
N ILE A 22 -10.28 -11.90 2.96
CA ILE A 22 -10.62 -12.89 3.99
C ILE A 22 -9.99 -14.23 3.60
N SER A 23 -8.67 -14.24 3.40
CA SER A 23 -7.94 -15.51 3.27
C SER A 23 -7.95 -16.25 4.61
N LEU A 24 -8.37 -17.53 4.56
CA LEU A 24 -8.41 -18.45 5.69
C LEU A 24 -7.29 -19.50 5.60
N ASP A 25 -6.21 -19.21 4.86
CA ASP A 25 -5.09 -20.13 4.61
C ASP A 25 -4.43 -20.64 5.91
N PHE A 26 -4.61 -19.91 7.01
CA PHE A 26 -4.15 -20.32 8.34
C PHE A 26 -4.88 -21.55 8.89
N LEU A 27 -6.09 -21.87 8.40
CA LEU A 27 -6.81 -23.09 8.80
C LEU A 27 -6.12 -24.34 8.24
N GLU A 28 -5.60 -24.24 7.01
CA GLU A 28 -4.93 -25.37 6.34
C GLU A 28 -3.47 -25.51 6.79
N ASN A 29 -2.78 -24.39 7.02
CA ASN A 29 -1.32 -24.38 7.26
C ASN A 29 -0.94 -24.06 8.72
N TRP A 30 -1.88 -24.21 9.67
CA TRP A 30 -1.71 -23.73 11.04
C TRP A 30 -0.41 -24.24 11.69
N ASP A 31 -0.24 -25.55 11.75
CA ASP A 31 0.85 -26.17 12.49
C ASP A 31 2.18 -26.06 11.73
N GLU A 32 2.19 -26.21 10.39
CA GLU A 32 3.40 -25.99 9.57
C GLU A 32 3.95 -24.58 9.70
N GLU A 33 3.08 -23.56 9.65
CA GLU A 33 3.52 -22.18 9.84
C GLU A 33 4.05 -21.96 11.26
N LEU A 34 3.35 -22.49 12.27
CA LEU A 34 3.76 -22.34 13.66
C LEU A 34 5.10 -23.02 13.97
N ASN A 35 5.34 -24.20 13.39
CA ASN A 35 6.61 -24.92 13.51
C ASN A 35 7.75 -24.10 12.91
N ARG A 36 7.59 -23.61 11.67
CA ARG A 36 8.59 -22.73 11.03
C ARG A 36 8.86 -21.47 11.84
N MET A 37 7.82 -20.85 12.40
CA MET A 37 7.97 -19.63 13.22
C MET A 37 8.69 -19.86 14.56
N ASN A 38 8.69 -21.09 15.05
CA ASN A 38 9.30 -21.47 16.33
C ASN A 38 10.63 -22.21 16.16
N GLU A 39 11.02 -22.54 14.93
CA GLU A 39 12.30 -23.17 14.62
C GLU A 39 13.46 -22.28 15.08
N GLY A 40 14.37 -22.83 15.89
CA GLY A 40 15.52 -22.11 16.45
C GLY A 40 15.17 -20.95 17.39
N LYS A 41 13.89 -20.78 17.79
CA LYS A 41 13.46 -19.64 18.61
C LYS A 41 13.91 -19.80 20.06
N VAL A 42 14.68 -18.83 20.54
CA VAL A 42 15.03 -18.71 21.97
C VAL A 42 13.92 -17.94 22.72
N GLY A 43 13.45 -18.51 23.83
CA GLY A 43 12.39 -17.95 24.68
C GLY A 43 11.01 -18.57 24.43
N ARG A 44 9.94 -17.89 24.86
CA ARG A 44 8.57 -18.44 24.77
C ARG A 44 8.12 -18.64 23.31
N PRO A 45 7.71 -19.86 22.91
CA PRO A 45 7.19 -20.12 21.58
C PRO A 45 5.94 -19.31 21.26
N PHE A 46 5.75 -19.00 19.98
CA PHE A 46 4.48 -18.52 19.45
C PHE A 46 3.43 -19.63 19.53
N ARG A 47 2.19 -19.23 19.81
CA ARG A 47 1.02 -20.13 19.87
C ARG A 47 0.08 -20.00 18.67
N PHE A 48 0.23 -18.93 17.91
CA PHE A 48 -0.67 -18.54 16.83
C PHE A 48 0.15 -18.19 15.59
N PRO A 49 -0.20 -18.71 14.40
CA PRO A 49 0.46 -18.39 13.14
C PRO A 49 0.45 -16.90 12.84
N ARG A 50 1.41 -16.42 12.04
CA ARG A 50 1.45 -15.03 11.57
C ARG A 50 0.26 -14.74 10.65
N THR A 51 -0.10 -15.67 9.76
CA THR A 51 -1.24 -15.53 8.83
C THR A 51 -2.54 -15.32 9.59
N PHE A 52 -2.77 -16.06 10.68
CA PHE A 52 -3.89 -15.83 11.58
C PHE A 52 -3.86 -14.41 12.20
N MET A 53 -2.70 -13.93 12.65
CA MET A 53 -2.60 -12.56 13.17
C MET A 53 -2.84 -11.49 12.10
N CYS A 54 -2.46 -11.73 10.84
CA CYS A 54 -2.79 -10.86 9.72
C CYS A 54 -4.30 -10.79 9.46
N PHE A 55 -4.98 -11.94 9.49
CA PHE A 55 -6.44 -12.01 9.42
C PHE A 55 -7.11 -11.20 10.54
N LEU A 56 -6.65 -11.37 11.78
CA LEU A 56 -7.14 -10.58 12.92
C LEU A 56 -6.84 -9.08 12.77
N ALA A 57 -5.68 -8.70 12.23
CA ALA A 57 -5.34 -7.31 11.97
C ALA A 57 -6.33 -6.68 10.97
N PHE A 58 -6.69 -7.41 9.92
CA PHE A 58 -7.71 -6.97 8.96
C PHE A 58 -9.07 -6.77 9.63
N LEU A 59 -9.55 -7.76 10.38
CA LEU A 59 -10.83 -7.65 11.11
C LEU A 59 -10.82 -6.47 12.08
N HIS A 60 -9.67 -6.19 12.71
CA HIS A 60 -9.55 -5.07 13.64
C HIS A 60 -9.71 -3.73 12.94
N VAL A 61 -9.04 -3.57 11.79
CA VAL A 61 -9.05 -2.34 11.01
C VAL A 61 -10.42 -2.11 10.35
N ALA A 62 -11.08 -3.18 9.91
CA ALA A 62 -12.31 -3.09 9.13
C ALA A 62 -13.60 -3.11 9.99
N PHE A 63 -13.64 -3.85 11.11
CA PHE A 63 -14.91 -4.18 11.76
C PHE A 63 -14.90 -4.09 13.29
N LEU A 64 -13.92 -4.69 13.98
CA LEU A 64 -14.03 -5.01 15.40
C LEU A 64 -12.94 -4.39 16.28
N PRO A 65 -13.27 -3.73 17.41
CA PRO A 65 -12.30 -3.41 18.45
C PRO A 65 -11.61 -4.66 19.02
N LEU A 66 -10.36 -4.51 19.47
CA LEU A 66 -9.52 -5.63 19.96
C LEU A 66 -10.17 -6.49 21.05
N ARG A 67 -10.97 -5.91 21.97
CA ARG A 67 -11.66 -6.69 23.01
C ARG A 67 -12.83 -7.51 22.47
N GLN A 68 -13.58 -6.94 21.52
CA GLN A 68 -14.70 -7.65 20.87
C GLN A 68 -14.18 -8.80 20.01
N MET A 69 -12.95 -8.69 19.48
CA MET A 69 -12.30 -9.74 18.72
C MET A 69 -12.18 -11.06 19.47
N GLU A 70 -11.88 -11.02 20.78
CA GLU A 70 -11.84 -12.25 21.58
C GLU A 70 -13.22 -12.92 21.66
N GLY A 71 -14.28 -12.14 21.90
CA GLY A 71 -15.66 -12.67 21.90
C GLY A 71 -16.10 -13.21 20.54
N PHE A 72 -15.73 -12.51 19.46
CA PHE A 72 -15.94 -12.97 18.10
C PHE A 72 -15.25 -14.31 17.84
N LEU A 73 -13.98 -14.46 18.22
CA LEU A 73 -13.25 -15.71 18.05
C LEU A 73 -13.83 -16.86 18.87
N ARG A 74 -14.28 -16.60 20.11
CA ARG A 74 -14.97 -17.60 20.93
C ARG A 74 -16.23 -18.13 20.23
N LYS A 75 -17.03 -17.24 19.65
CA LYS A 75 -18.21 -17.66 18.89
C LYS A 75 -17.87 -18.35 17.58
N LEU A 76 -16.84 -17.89 16.89
CA LEU A 76 -16.41 -18.53 15.64
C LEU A 76 -15.86 -19.95 15.87
N SER A 77 -15.15 -20.19 16.98
CA SER A 77 -14.64 -21.52 17.33
C SER A 77 -15.74 -22.55 17.65
N GLU A 78 -16.97 -22.12 17.93
CA GLU A 78 -18.12 -23.05 18.06
C GLU A 78 -18.50 -23.68 16.70
N TYR A 79 -18.16 -23.03 15.59
CA TYR A 79 -18.46 -23.49 14.23
C TYR A 79 -17.24 -24.06 13.49
N ILE A 80 -16.03 -23.69 13.92
CA ILE A 80 -14.76 -24.13 13.32
C ILE A 80 -13.92 -24.79 14.43
N PRO A 81 -14.03 -26.11 14.63
CA PRO A 81 -13.36 -26.82 15.74
C PRO A 81 -11.84 -26.68 15.75
N GLU A 82 -11.21 -26.52 14.58
CA GLU A 82 -9.77 -26.35 14.41
C GLU A 82 -9.28 -24.96 14.84
N LEU A 83 -10.19 -23.99 14.99
CA LEU A 83 -9.86 -22.61 15.31
C LEU A 83 -9.54 -22.44 16.80
N LYS A 84 -8.25 -22.22 17.09
CA LYS A 84 -7.81 -21.86 18.45
C LYS A 84 -8.14 -20.39 18.75
N VAL A 85 -8.68 -20.13 19.94
CA VAL A 85 -9.08 -18.78 20.38
C VAL A 85 -7.90 -18.03 21.00
N ALA A 86 -7.54 -16.88 20.42
CA ALA A 86 -6.56 -15.97 20.99
C ALA A 86 -7.21 -14.96 21.95
N ASP A 87 -6.64 -14.78 23.14
CA ASP A 87 -7.09 -13.78 24.10
C ASP A 87 -6.72 -12.36 23.65
N TYR A 88 -7.46 -11.36 24.13
CA TYR A 88 -7.25 -9.95 23.86
C TYR A 88 -5.80 -9.51 24.04
N SER A 89 -5.13 -9.97 25.11
CA SER A 89 -3.75 -9.54 25.40
C SER A 89 -2.78 -10.11 24.38
N THR A 90 -2.97 -11.36 23.96
CA THR A 90 -2.19 -11.99 22.88
C THR A 90 -2.39 -11.25 21.57
N VAL A 91 -3.63 -11.00 21.17
CA VAL A 91 -3.95 -10.24 19.94
C VAL A 91 -3.32 -8.85 19.99
N CYS A 92 -3.55 -8.08 21.05
CA CYS A 92 -3.01 -6.72 21.21
C CYS A 92 -1.48 -6.67 21.14
N LYS A 93 -0.79 -7.58 21.83
CA LYS A 93 0.69 -7.63 21.83
C LYS A 93 1.25 -8.03 20.47
N ARG A 94 0.61 -8.98 19.78
CA ARG A 94 1.07 -9.50 18.49
C ARG A 94 0.79 -8.53 17.35
N LEU A 95 -0.40 -7.92 17.29
CA LEU A 95 -0.73 -6.91 16.27
C LEU A 95 0.20 -5.69 16.35
N ARG A 96 0.60 -5.28 17.56
CA ARG A 96 1.57 -4.18 17.74
C ARG A 96 2.95 -4.49 17.17
N LYS A 97 3.33 -5.76 17.14
CA LYS A 97 4.62 -6.25 16.62
C LYS A 97 4.49 -6.87 15.24
N LEU A 98 3.31 -6.80 14.63
CA LEU A 98 3.07 -7.40 13.32
C LEU A 98 3.74 -6.51 12.27
N ASP A 99 4.76 -7.04 11.64
CA ASP A 99 5.42 -6.39 10.52
C ASP A 99 4.90 -6.93 9.19
N PHE A 100 4.82 -6.07 8.20
CA PHE A 100 4.39 -6.41 6.84
C PHE A 100 5.60 -6.37 5.92
N GLU A 101 6.13 -7.55 5.61
CA GLU A 101 7.23 -7.67 4.67
C GLU A 101 6.74 -7.40 3.24
N LEU A 102 7.45 -6.51 2.56
CA LEU A 102 7.26 -6.29 1.13
C LEU A 102 7.88 -7.47 0.36
N SER A 103 7.31 -7.80 -0.80
CA SER A 103 7.81 -8.91 -1.62
C SER A 103 9.30 -8.75 -1.95
N SER A 104 10.12 -9.73 -1.59
CA SER A 104 11.59 -9.73 -1.79
C SER A 104 11.98 -9.89 -3.25
N ASN A 105 11.21 -10.67 -4.01
CA ASN A 105 11.43 -10.90 -5.43
C ASN A 105 10.70 -9.86 -6.27
N LEU A 106 11.37 -8.72 -6.49
CA LEU A 106 10.83 -7.60 -7.26
C LEU A 106 10.91 -7.83 -8.77
N GLY A 107 11.84 -8.66 -9.26
CA GLY A 107 12.02 -8.94 -10.69
C GLY A 107 12.66 -7.79 -11.46
N GLU A 108 12.79 -7.98 -12.78
CA GLU A 108 13.36 -7.01 -13.72
C GLU A 108 12.25 -6.28 -14.51
N ASP A 109 12.59 -5.15 -15.13
CA ASP A 109 11.67 -4.34 -15.96
C ASP A 109 10.33 -3.98 -15.27
N LEU A 110 10.44 -3.41 -14.07
CA LEU A 110 9.30 -2.99 -13.27
C LEU A 110 8.64 -1.74 -13.86
N VAL A 111 7.34 -1.86 -14.07
CA VAL A 111 6.47 -0.74 -14.45
C VAL A 111 5.69 -0.33 -13.22
N VAL A 112 6.12 0.75 -12.57
CA VAL A 112 5.65 1.13 -11.24
C VAL A 112 4.54 2.18 -11.34
N ALA A 113 3.46 2.03 -10.60
CA ALA A 113 2.49 3.10 -10.36
C ALA A 113 2.59 3.58 -8.91
N ILE A 114 2.71 4.89 -8.72
CA ILE A 114 2.81 5.54 -7.42
C ILE A 114 1.56 6.39 -7.18
N ASP A 115 0.94 6.20 -6.02
CA ASP A 115 -0.20 7.01 -5.57
C ASP A 115 -0.20 7.14 -4.04
N SER A 116 -0.94 8.12 -3.53
CA SER A 116 -1.09 8.33 -2.09
C SER A 116 -2.56 8.22 -1.67
N SER A 117 -2.81 7.59 -0.53
CA SER A 117 -4.12 7.48 0.09
C SER A 117 -4.10 8.04 1.52
N GLY A 118 -5.09 8.86 1.86
CA GLY A 118 -5.21 9.48 3.18
C GLY A 118 -6.21 8.73 4.07
N MET A 119 -5.81 8.44 5.31
CA MET A 119 -6.66 7.87 6.37
C MET A 119 -6.80 8.85 7.53
N LYS A 120 -8.03 9.07 8.00
CA LYS A 120 -8.34 9.95 9.15
C LYS A 120 -8.04 9.19 10.44
N ILE A 121 -7.20 9.74 11.32
CA ILE A 121 -6.78 9.05 12.55
C ILE A 121 -7.83 9.16 13.67
N THR A 122 -8.64 10.24 13.71
CA THR A 122 -9.64 10.43 14.76
C THR A 122 -10.97 11.01 14.25
N ASN A 123 -12.09 10.55 14.84
CA ASN A 123 -13.39 11.22 14.69
C ASN A 123 -13.48 12.54 15.49
N ARG A 124 -12.56 12.81 16.44
CA ARG A 124 -12.51 14.05 17.25
C ARG A 124 -12.12 15.31 16.46
N GLY A 125 -11.55 15.17 15.26
CA GLY A 125 -10.98 16.29 14.50
C GLY A 125 -12.00 17.35 14.04
N GLU A 126 -13.30 17.07 14.02
CA GLU A 126 -14.30 18.05 13.56
C GLU A 126 -14.63 19.10 14.63
N TRP A 127 -14.77 18.69 15.89
CA TRP A 127 -15.00 19.60 17.01
C TRP A 127 -13.77 20.47 17.32
N ILE A 128 -12.57 19.87 17.28
CA ILE A 128 -11.30 20.60 17.49
C ILE A 128 -11.05 21.63 16.37
N ARG A 129 -11.43 21.33 15.13
CA ARG A 129 -11.35 22.28 14.01
C ARG A 129 -12.25 23.50 14.23
N HIS A 130 -13.49 23.26 14.67
CA HIS A 130 -14.45 24.33 14.89
C HIS A 130 -14.00 25.27 16.02
N LYS A 131 -13.34 24.73 17.05
CA LYS A 131 -12.91 25.50 18.23
C LYS A 131 -11.50 26.10 18.11
N TRP A 132 -10.56 25.44 17.42
CA TRP A 132 -9.13 25.79 17.47
C TRP A 132 -8.43 25.92 16.09
N LYS A 133 -9.14 25.75 14.97
CA LYS A 133 -8.58 25.83 13.58
C LYS A 133 -7.35 24.92 13.31
N THR A 134 -7.13 23.89 14.13
CA THR A 134 -6.00 22.94 13.97
C THR A 134 -6.31 21.88 12.90
N ARG A 135 -5.29 21.47 12.13
CA ARG A 135 -5.42 20.47 11.04
C ARG A 135 -5.75 19.06 11.59
N LYS A 136 -6.30 18.21 10.69
CA LYS A 136 -7.15 17.04 11.01
C LYS A 136 -6.39 15.80 11.47
N GLY A 137 -5.06 15.80 11.51
CA GLY A 137 -4.28 14.63 11.90
C GLY A 137 -4.62 13.44 10.98
N TRP A 138 -4.38 13.60 9.68
CA TRP A 138 -4.43 12.50 8.72
C TRP A 138 -3.07 11.80 8.67
N ILE A 139 -3.11 10.49 8.50
CA ILE A 139 -1.98 9.71 8.01
C ILE A 139 -2.16 9.54 6.50
N LYS A 140 -1.09 9.70 5.73
CA LYS A 140 -1.03 9.38 4.31
C LYS A 140 -0.16 8.14 4.10
N ALA A 141 -0.70 7.15 3.40
CA ALA A 141 0.05 6.02 2.87
C ALA A 141 0.39 6.30 1.40
N HIS A 142 1.68 6.41 1.10
CA HIS A 142 2.21 6.52 -0.25
C HIS A 142 2.65 5.13 -0.70
N ILE A 143 2.05 4.64 -1.77
CA ILE A 143 2.13 3.26 -2.21
C ILE A 143 2.75 3.23 -3.60
N ALA A 144 3.67 2.30 -3.82
CA ALA A 144 4.18 1.96 -5.14
C ALA A 144 3.87 0.49 -5.45
N ILE A 145 3.18 0.25 -6.56
CA ILE A 145 2.83 -1.09 -7.03
C ILE A 145 3.42 -1.37 -8.42
N ASP A 146 3.74 -2.63 -8.70
CA ASP A 146 3.94 -3.06 -10.08
C ASP A 146 2.59 -3.09 -10.80
N VAL A 147 2.50 -2.42 -11.94
CA VAL A 147 1.29 -2.36 -12.76
C VAL A 147 0.96 -3.73 -13.36
N LYS A 148 2.00 -4.52 -13.69
CA LYS A 148 1.84 -5.84 -14.32
C LYS A 148 1.31 -6.86 -13.31
N THR A 149 2.01 -7.05 -12.19
CA THR A 149 1.69 -8.09 -11.20
C THR A 149 0.80 -7.62 -10.05
N ARG A 150 0.56 -6.30 -9.89
CA ARG A 150 -0.13 -5.68 -8.74
C ARG A 150 0.57 -5.90 -7.39
N LYS A 151 1.81 -6.37 -7.37
CA LYS A 151 2.60 -6.52 -6.15
C LYS A 151 2.93 -5.16 -5.54
N LEU A 152 2.86 -5.09 -4.21
CA LEU A 152 3.31 -3.93 -3.44
C LEU A 152 4.84 -3.91 -3.40
N LEU A 153 5.45 -2.87 -3.99
CA LEU A 153 6.90 -2.75 -4.14
C LEU A 153 7.52 -1.85 -3.07
N ALA A 154 6.81 -0.77 -2.69
CA ALA A 154 7.23 0.15 -1.65
C ALA A 154 6.02 0.83 -0.98
N LEU A 155 6.21 1.21 0.29
CA LEU A 155 5.22 1.87 1.13
C LEU A 155 5.92 2.90 2.02
N LYS A 156 5.37 4.12 2.08
CA LYS A 156 5.78 5.15 3.03
C LYS A 156 4.57 5.75 3.72
N ILE A 157 4.66 5.91 5.03
CA ILE A 157 3.62 6.53 5.85
C ILE A 157 4.09 7.91 6.27
N THR A 158 3.30 8.94 6.01
CA THR A 158 3.58 10.33 6.39
C THR A 158 2.36 10.96 7.04
N ASP A 159 2.52 12.16 7.59
CA ASP A 159 1.39 12.98 8.01
C ASP A 159 0.84 13.84 6.85
N GLU A 160 -0.18 14.63 7.16
CA GLU A 160 -0.82 15.57 6.22
C GLU A 160 0.07 16.74 5.77
N ARG A 161 1.21 17.00 6.43
CA ARG A 161 2.12 18.11 6.12
C ARG A 161 3.04 17.77 4.95
N THR A 162 3.20 16.48 4.68
CA THR A 162 4.04 15.99 3.59
C THR A 162 3.26 15.99 2.29
N GLY A 163 3.79 16.72 1.29
CA GLY A 163 3.25 16.73 -0.07
C GLY A 163 3.65 15.48 -0.83
N ASP A 164 2.72 14.94 -1.62
CA ASP A 164 2.83 13.62 -2.25
C ASP A 164 4.03 13.55 -3.22
N GLY A 165 4.28 14.65 -3.95
CA GLY A 165 5.45 14.77 -4.82
C GLY A 165 6.80 14.54 -4.14
N LYS A 166 6.93 14.73 -2.81
CA LYS A 166 8.18 14.46 -2.07
C LYS A 166 8.44 12.96 -1.90
N MET A 167 7.41 12.12 -2.00
CA MET A 167 7.50 10.68 -1.70
C MET A 167 7.88 9.81 -2.90
N LEU A 168 7.92 10.37 -4.12
CA LEU A 168 8.39 9.65 -5.31
C LEU A 168 9.82 9.13 -5.15
N LYS A 169 10.77 10.00 -4.77
CA LYS A 169 12.17 9.58 -4.63
C LYS A 169 12.36 8.53 -3.53
N PRO A 170 11.83 8.71 -2.29
CA PRO A 170 11.89 7.69 -1.25
C PRO A 170 11.36 6.32 -1.69
N LEU A 171 10.22 6.28 -2.40
CA LEU A 171 9.63 5.03 -2.89
C LEU A 171 10.52 4.38 -3.96
N VAL A 172 10.99 5.14 -4.95
CA VAL A 172 11.90 4.62 -5.99
C VAL A 172 13.21 4.11 -5.38
N LYS A 173 13.79 4.82 -4.40
CA LYS A 173 14.99 4.37 -3.68
C LYS A 173 14.74 3.07 -2.92
N GLN A 174 13.57 2.93 -2.28
CA GLN A 174 13.21 1.70 -1.56
C GLN A 174 13.11 0.49 -2.49
N ILE A 175 12.57 0.67 -3.71
CA ILE A 175 12.48 -0.41 -4.71
C ILE A 175 13.87 -0.77 -5.24
N LYS A 176 14.63 0.23 -5.71
CA LYS A 176 15.98 0.02 -6.25
C LYS A 176 16.95 -0.56 -5.22
N GLY A 177 16.89 -0.10 -3.97
CA GLY A 177 17.74 -0.60 -2.88
C GLY A 177 17.47 -2.06 -2.51
N ARG A 178 16.37 -2.64 -2.99
CA ARG A 178 16.02 -4.06 -2.84
C ARG A 178 16.28 -4.86 -4.12
N GLY A 179 17.02 -4.29 -5.08
CA GLY A 179 17.38 -4.93 -6.34
C GLY A 179 16.31 -4.82 -7.44
N GLY A 180 15.24 -4.05 -7.26
CA GLY A 180 14.22 -3.87 -8.29
C GLY A 180 14.67 -2.93 -9.39
N GLU A 181 14.64 -3.39 -10.64
CA GLU A 181 14.94 -2.56 -11.80
C GLU A 181 13.68 -1.90 -12.34
N ILE A 182 13.63 -0.57 -12.33
CA ILE A 182 12.44 0.19 -12.74
C ILE A 182 12.66 0.75 -14.13
N SER A 183 11.80 0.39 -15.08
CA SER A 183 11.83 0.98 -16.42
C SER A 183 10.93 2.20 -16.54
N ARG A 184 9.81 2.23 -15.82
CA ARG A 184 8.79 3.27 -15.96
C ARG A 184 8.06 3.56 -14.65
N VAL A 185 7.74 4.83 -14.40
CA VAL A 185 6.95 5.28 -13.23
C VAL A 185 5.72 6.06 -13.68
N TYR A 186 4.53 5.59 -13.32
CA TYR A 186 3.26 6.29 -13.42
C TYR A 186 2.98 7.08 -12.15
N GLY A 187 2.48 8.30 -12.31
CA GLY A 187 2.05 9.15 -11.19
C GLY A 187 1.00 10.16 -11.63
N ASP A 188 0.23 10.64 -10.67
CA ASP A 188 -0.76 11.69 -10.91
C ASP A 188 -0.13 13.11 -10.93
N GLY A 189 -0.97 14.14 -11.04
CA GLY A 189 -0.50 15.54 -11.07
C GLY A 189 0.12 16.03 -9.75
N GLY A 190 -0.03 15.28 -8.65
CA GLY A 190 0.63 15.53 -7.37
C GLY A 190 2.15 15.34 -7.46
N TYR A 191 2.61 14.48 -8.38
CA TYR A 191 4.02 14.17 -8.58
C TYR A 191 4.72 15.02 -9.65
N ASP A 192 3.98 15.90 -10.34
CA ASP A 192 4.51 16.80 -11.38
C ASP A 192 5.43 17.87 -10.79
N SER A 193 6.73 17.55 -10.70
CA SER A 193 7.78 18.48 -10.30
C SER A 193 9.05 18.27 -11.14
N ARG A 194 9.77 19.35 -11.45
CA ARG A 194 11.05 19.26 -12.19
C ARG A 194 12.04 18.33 -11.51
N GLU A 195 12.09 18.40 -10.19
CA GLU A 195 12.97 17.59 -9.36
C GLU A 195 12.69 16.08 -9.52
N ASN A 196 11.41 15.68 -9.58
CA ASN A 196 11.03 14.29 -9.79
C ASN A 196 11.35 13.83 -11.22
N PHE A 197 11.05 14.67 -12.22
CA PHE A 197 11.36 14.37 -13.62
C PHE A 197 12.86 14.24 -13.89
N ASN A 198 13.69 15.06 -13.26
CA ASN A 198 15.14 14.97 -13.36
C ASN A 198 15.66 13.72 -12.67
N TYR A 199 15.21 13.47 -11.44
CA TYR A 199 15.60 12.28 -10.69
C TYR A 199 15.29 10.98 -11.43
N LEU A 200 14.10 10.86 -12.04
CA LEU A 200 13.74 9.69 -12.84
C LEU A 200 14.63 9.56 -14.08
N ALA A 201 14.91 10.66 -14.78
CA ALA A 201 15.77 10.67 -15.96
C ALA A 201 17.22 10.27 -15.63
N GLU A 202 17.80 10.81 -14.54
CA GLU A 202 19.13 10.45 -14.02
C GLU A 202 19.22 8.96 -13.65
N ASN A 203 18.08 8.34 -13.36
CA ASN A 203 17.96 6.95 -12.97
C ASN A 203 17.58 6.02 -14.12
N ASN A 204 17.60 6.52 -15.37
CA ASN A 204 17.15 5.82 -16.58
C ASN A 204 15.71 5.29 -16.50
N VAL A 205 14.84 5.98 -15.75
CA VAL A 205 13.43 5.63 -15.58
C VAL A 205 12.56 6.55 -16.41
N GLU A 206 11.65 5.99 -17.20
CA GLU A 206 10.69 6.77 -17.98
C GLU A 206 9.58 7.35 -17.06
N PRO A 207 9.41 8.69 -17.01
CA PRO A 207 8.34 9.31 -16.23
C PRO A 207 7.02 9.35 -17.02
N VAL A 208 5.96 8.75 -16.50
CA VAL A 208 4.57 8.84 -16.98
C VAL A 208 3.68 9.54 -15.95
N ILE A 209 4.03 10.79 -15.69
CA ILE A 209 3.35 11.64 -14.71
C ILE A 209 2.39 12.57 -15.43
N LYS A 210 1.14 12.66 -14.94
CA LYS A 210 0.15 13.58 -15.49
C LYS A 210 0.62 15.03 -15.30
N ILE A 211 0.69 15.77 -16.40
CA ILE A 211 1.12 17.17 -16.40
C ILE A 211 -0.03 18.09 -15.97
N ARG A 212 0.24 19.09 -15.12
CA ARG A 212 -0.75 20.11 -14.75
C ARG A 212 -1.07 21.03 -15.94
N SER A 213 -2.34 21.44 -16.08
CA SER A 213 -2.86 22.22 -17.23
C SER A 213 -2.06 23.50 -17.56
N ASN A 214 -1.50 24.16 -16.55
CA ASN A 214 -0.76 25.42 -16.71
C ASN A 214 0.77 25.24 -16.81
N SER A 215 1.24 24.06 -17.24
CA SER A 215 2.67 23.77 -17.29
C SER A 215 3.38 24.45 -18.45
N SER A 216 4.50 25.12 -18.15
CA SER A 216 5.39 25.70 -19.17
C SER A 216 6.06 24.63 -20.02
N THR A 217 6.16 24.89 -21.33
CA THR A 217 6.87 24.07 -22.34
C THR A 217 8.38 24.32 -22.36
N LYS A 218 8.87 25.32 -21.61
CA LYS A 218 10.30 25.61 -21.47
C LYS A 218 10.92 24.62 -20.47
N SER A 219 12.13 24.12 -20.78
CA SER A 219 12.86 23.17 -19.91
C SER A 219 13.04 23.70 -18.50
N ARG A 220 13.55 24.94 -18.36
CA ARG A 220 13.86 25.56 -17.06
C ARG A 220 14.58 24.60 -16.10
N GLY A 221 15.60 23.90 -16.62
CA GLY A 221 16.39 22.92 -15.89
C GLY A 221 15.81 21.50 -15.84
N SER A 222 14.75 21.19 -16.60
CA SER A 222 14.19 19.84 -16.69
C SER A 222 13.75 19.49 -18.12
N PRO A 223 14.68 18.99 -18.96
CA PRO A 223 14.38 18.61 -20.34
C PRO A 223 13.34 17.48 -20.43
N SER A 224 13.42 16.49 -19.53
CA SER A 224 12.49 15.35 -19.46
C SER A 224 11.06 15.81 -19.21
N ARG A 225 10.85 16.73 -18.27
CA ARG A 225 9.54 17.35 -18.03
C ARG A 225 9.05 18.14 -19.23
N ALA A 226 9.89 18.98 -19.83
CA ALA A 226 9.48 19.78 -20.99
C ALA A 226 9.12 18.92 -22.20
N LYS A 227 9.82 17.80 -22.44
CA LYS A 227 9.45 16.81 -23.46
C LYS A 227 8.02 16.30 -23.22
N ARG A 228 7.71 15.89 -21.98
CA ARG A 228 6.38 15.39 -21.61
C ARG A 228 5.26 16.42 -21.67
N VAL A 229 5.56 17.69 -21.38
CA VAL A 229 4.59 18.80 -21.57
C VAL A 229 4.28 19.04 -23.05
N ARG A 230 5.23 18.78 -23.96
CA ARG A 230 5.07 19.00 -25.41
C ARG A 230 4.35 17.87 -26.14
N GLU A 231 4.48 16.63 -25.67
CA GLU A 231 3.88 15.44 -26.29
C GLU A 231 2.36 15.54 -26.52
N PRO A 232 1.50 15.85 -25.54
CA PRO A 232 0.06 15.95 -25.77
C PRO A 232 -0.34 17.11 -26.69
N LYS A 233 0.50 18.14 -26.84
CA LYS A 233 0.25 19.27 -27.75
C LYS A 233 0.52 18.92 -29.21
N ARG A 234 1.44 17.99 -29.49
CA ARG A 234 1.74 17.50 -30.85
C ARG A 234 0.69 16.55 -31.41
N VAL A 235 -0.09 15.90 -30.56
CA VAL A 235 -1.17 14.97 -30.96
C VAL A 235 -2.49 15.71 -31.26
N ARG A 236 -2.55 17.01 -30.93
CA ARG A 236 -3.73 17.87 -31.15
C ARG A 236 -3.54 18.91 -32.26
N SER A 237 -2.40 18.87 -32.95
CA SER A 237 -2.04 19.70 -34.11
C SER A 237 -1.98 18.84 -35.34
#